data_AF-A0A812MYN2-F1
#
_entry.id   AF-A0A812MYN2-F1
#
_cell.length_a   1.000
_cell.length_b   1.000
_cell.length_c   1.000
_cell.angle_alpha   90.00
_cell.angle_beta   90.00
_cell.angle_gamma   90.00
#
_symmetry.space_group_name_H-M   'P 1'
#
loop_
_entity.id
_entity.type
_entity.pdbx_description
1 polymer ?
#
loop_
_entity_poly.entity_id
_entity_poly.type
_entity_poly.pdbx_seq_one_letter_code
_entity_poly.pdbx_strand_id
1 'polypeptide(L)'
;MLVLWDDTYFERLWCNMEMATFARYSESPKKMEFVPLWLAPWLLSAVLLDLLGVEFLRCMEADEATEIITQTGIKMGLAMLGDSREARLFLEGFLHSFPYFVCYLPMALPSMLSFKSKIQGHQLMLHQMASFDIKKAKCSVESDRPLVEEQVAMHFQPKLETDVIVAGGSELAPEAVESGALREEALDRFNSYVQGPLRSTLLDCIGEVHEVPFQLCSLCMLPMTTFNATAIIPSAWEGCGTLSTLGYASPWDWRLWMPSLVAWCLAQTLAYPVTFPILLRLLQQVESATENVCVQLLFGILCSCFVYAYTFFCSGIIFGCAMVLSQRQEHVMQLLHSANKAFRGIPLKRFRV
;
A
#
# COMPACT_ATOMS: atom_id res chain seq x y z
N MET A 1 8.64 -23.32 3.82
CA MET A 1 8.83 -23.45 2.37
C MET A 1 8.49 -22.12 1.74
N LEU A 2 9.40 -21.56 0.96
CA LEU A 2 9.11 -20.37 0.15
C LEU A 2 8.61 -20.86 -1.22
N VAL A 3 7.40 -20.46 -1.59
CA VAL A 3 6.77 -20.78 -2.86
C VAL A 3 6.74 -19.52 -3.71
N LEU A 4 7.55 -19.51 -4.77
CA LEU A 4 7.45 -18.47 -5.81
C LEU A 4 6.30 -18.84 -6.74
N TRP A 5 5.15 -18.20 -6.53
CA TRP A 5 3.95 -18.52 -7.29
C TRP A 5 3.98 -17.82 -8.65
N ASP A 6 3.95 -18.62 -9.69
CA ASP A 6 3.58 -18.20 -11.05
C ASP A 6 2.19 -18.75 -11.40
N ASP A 7 1.66 -18.26 -12.51
CA ASP A 7 0.36 -18.61 -13.08
C ASP A 7 0.23 -20.10 -13.45
N THR A 8 1.31 -20.86 -13.49
CA THR A 8 1.33 -22.31 -13.78
C THR A 8 1.65 -23.16 -12.55
N TYR A 9 1.87 -22.58 -11.36
CA TYR A 9 2.31 -23.31 -10.17
C TYR A 9 1.39 -24.46 -9.80
N PHE A 10 0.10 -24.18 -9.64
CA PHE A 10 -0.89 -25.21 -9.31
C PHE A 10 -1.18 -26.17 -10.47
N GLU A 11 -0.77 -25.83 -11.70
CA GLU A 11 -0.89 -26.73 -12.84
C GLU A 11 0.22 -27.78 -12.89
N ARG A 12 1.32 -27.61 -12.13
CA ARG A 12 2.48 -28.52 -12.18
C ARG A 12 2.38 -29.58 -11.08
N LEU A 13 2.19 -30.83 -11.48
CA LEU A 13 1.99 -31.95 -10.55
C LEU A 13 3.17 -32.13 -9.58
N TRP A 14 4.41 -31.96 -10.05
CA TRP A 14 5.61 -32.02 -9.21
C TRP A 14 5.64 -30.91 -8.14
N CYS A 15 5.25 -29.68 -8.49
CA CYS A 15 5.14 -28.59 -7.51
C CYS A 15 4.08 -28.89 -6.45
N ASN A 16 2.94 -29.48 -6.87
CA ASN A 16 1.89 -29.90 -5.94
C ASN A 16 2.36 -31.03 -5.01
N MET A 17 3.21 -31.94 -5.48
CA MET A 17 3.82 -32.97 -4.65
C MET A 17 4.78 -32.38 -3.61
N GLU A 18 5.68 -31.46 -3.99
CA GLU A 18 6.55 -30.76 -3.02
C GLU A 18 5.73 -30.02 -1.95
N MET A 19 4.65 -29.36 -2.38
CA MET A 19 3.70 -28.71 -1.49
C MET A 19 3.02 -29.71 -0.53
N ALA A 20 2.58 -30.86 -1.03
CA ALA A 20 1.98 -31.92 -0.22
C ALA A 20 2.95 -32.50 0.81
N THR A 21 4.19 -32.78 0.39
CA THR A 21 5.26 -33.26 1.27
C THR A 21 5.52 -32.25 2.39
N PHE A 22 5.68 -30.97 2.06
CA PHE A 22 5.89 -29.95 3.09
C PHE A 22 4.67 -29.78 4.01
N ALA A 23 3.46 -29.81 3.47
CA ALA A 23 2.24 -29.71 4.26
C ALA A 23 2.11 -30.84 5.30
N ARG A 24 2.55 -32.06 4.96
CA ARG A 24 2.56 -33.20 5.88
C ARG A 24 3.50 -33.02 7.07
N TYR A 25 4.71 -32.50 6.82
CA TYR A 25 5.73 -32.36 7.86
C TYR A 25 5.68 -31.01 8.59
N SER A 26 4.90 -30.06 8.08
CA SER A 26 4.71 -28.78 8.74
C SER A 26 3.60 -28.85 9.78
N GLU A 27 3.90 -28.38 10.99
CA GLU A 27 2.91 -28.21 12.06
C GLU A 27 1.81 -27.19 11.73
N SER A 28 2.05 -26.32 10.74
CA SER A 28 1.12 -25.25 10.37
C SER A 28 1.24 -24.87 8.89
N PRO A 29 0.13 -24.56 8.20
CA PRO A 29 0.16 -23.95 6.87
C PRO A 29 0.94 -22.63 6.82
N LYS A 30 1.05 -21.91 7.95
CA LYS A 30 1.78 -20.63 8.05
C LYS A 30 3.27 -20.73 7.77
N LYS A 31 3.88 -21.93 7.83
CA LYS A 31 5.29 -22.13 7.47
C LYS A 31 5.50 -22.23 5.94
N MET A 32 4.42 -22.18 5.15
CA MET A 32 4.46 -22.11 3.69
C MET A 32 4.16 -20.67 3.26
N GLU A 33 5.18 -19.98 2.77
CA GLU A 33 5.08 -18.59 2.34
C GLU A 33 4.92 -18.53 0.83
N PHE A 34 3.75 -18.09 0.36
CA PHE A 34 3.52 -17.83 -1.06
C PHE A 34 3.93 -16.40 -1.39
N VAL A 35 4.88 -16.25 -2.30
CA VAL A 35 5.28 -14.95 -2.85
C VAL A 35 4.88 -14.93 -4.33
N PRO A 36 3.82 -14.19 -4.69
CA PRO A 36 3.40 -14.09 -6.07
C PRO A 36 4.42 -13.31 -6.89
N LEU A 37 4.79 -13.83 -8.05
CA LEU A 37 5.80 -13.20 -8.92
C LEU A 37 5.37 -11.84 -9.49
N TRP A 38 4.08 -11.50 -9.47
CA TRP A 38 3.60 -10.16 -9.84
C TRP A 38 3.92 -9.10 -8.77
N LEU A 39 4.20 -9.47 -7.52
CA LEU A 39 4.38 -8.52 -6.41
C LEU A 39 5.60 -7.62 -6.60
N ALA A 40 6.75 -8.21 -6.94
CA ALA A 40 7.99 -7.45 -7.12
C ALA A 40 7.95 -6.51 -8.33
N PRO A 41 7.53 -6.93 -9.54
CA PRO A 41 7.32 -6.03 -10.67
C PRO A 41 6.34 -4.89 -10.35
N TRP A 42 5.24 -5.18 -9.65
CA TRP A 42 4.28 -4.16 -9.23
C TRP A 42 4.91 -3.14 -8.28
N LEU A 43 5.59 -3.59 -7.22
CA LEU A 43 6.25 -2.74 -6.23
C LEU A 43 7.32 -1.86 -6.88
N LEU A 44 8.20 -2.45 -7.67
CA LEU A 44 9.28 -1.73 -8.36
C LEU A 44 8.73 -0.73 -9.38
N SER A 45 7.66 -1.08 -10.09
CA SER A 45 6.98 -0.16 -11.00
C SER A 45 6.36 1.00 -10.23
N ALA A 46 5.69 0.75 -9.11
CA ALA A 46 5.10 1.81 -8.29
C ALA A 46 6.16 2.78 -7.76
N VAL A 47 7.29 2.26 -7.23
CA VAL A 47 8.42 3.09 -6.78
C VAL A 47 9.02 3.89 -7.94
N LEU A 48 9.20 3.29 -9.11
CA LEU A 48 9.71 3.97 -10.30
C LEU A 48 8.78 5.11 -10.75
N LEU A 49 7.46 4.87 -10.77
CA LEU A 49 6.48 5.88 -11.14
C LEU A 49 6.45 7.03 -10.13
N ASP A 50 6.62 6.74 -8.84
CA ASP A 50 6.74 7.77 -7.81
C ASP A 50 8.02 8.60 -7.97
N LEU A 51 9.17 7.96 -8.25
CA LEU A 51 10.42 8.64 -8.58
C LEU A 51 10.28 9.57 -9.79
N LEU A 52 9.61 9.10 -10.86
CA LEU A 52 9.33 9.94 -12.02
C LEU A 52 8.43 11.13 -11.65
N GLY A 53 7.40 10.90 -10.83
CA GLY A 53 6.55 11.96 -10.30
C GLY A 53 7.35 13.03 -9.55
N VAL A 54 8.30 12.61 -8.70
CA VAL A 54 9.23 13.51 -7.99
C VAL A 54 10.11 14.30 -8.96
N GLU A 55 10.66 13.68 -10.00
CA GLU A 55 11.47 14.41 -10.98
C GLU A 55 10.65 15.42 -11.78
N PHE A 56 9.41 15.09 -12.13
CA PHE A 56 8.49 16.06 -12.74
C PHE A 56 8.17 17.21 -11.80
N LEU A 57 7.93 16.91 -10.52
CA LEU A 57 7.70 17.92 -9.51
C LEU A 57 8.89 18.86 -9.36
N ARG A 58 10.10 18.32 -9.26
CA ARG A 58 11.33 19.10 -9.19
C ARG A 58 11.51 20.00 -10.42
N CYS A 59 11.15 19.52 -11.62
CA CYS A 59 11.17 20.34 -12.82
C CYS A 59 10.12 21.48 -12.76
N MET A 60 8.93 21.20 -12.23
CA MET A 60 7.87 22.21 -12.07
C MET A 60 8.24 23.26 -11.03
N GLU A 61 8.84 22.88 -9.90
CA GLU A 61 9.27 23.83 -8.86
C GLU A 61 10.40 24.75 -9.34
N ALA A 62 11.23 24.29 -10.29
CA ALA A 62 12.26 25.11 -10.91
C ALA A 62 11.72 26.12 -11.94
N ASP A 63 10.45 26.01 -12.34
CA ASP A 63 9.82 26.89 -13.32
C ASP A 63 9.11 28.07 -12.63
N GLU A 64 9.50 29.30 -13.00
CA GLU A 64 8.87 30.55 -12.52
C GLU A 64 7.36 30.58 -12.80
N ALA A 65 6.90 29.91 -13.85
CA ALA A 65 5.47 29.82 -14.17
C ALA A 65 4.66 29.16 -13.05
N THR A 66 5.24 28.19 -12.34
CA THR A 66 4.58 27.49 -11.22
C THR A 66 4.30 28.44 -10.06
N GLU A 67 5.26 29.32 -9.73
CA GLU A 67 5.07 30.34 -8.69
C GLU A 67 3.97 31.33 -9.09
N ILE A 68 3.97 31.80 -10.34
CA ILE A 68 2.94 32.70 -10.88
C ILE A 68 1.55 32.08 -10.81
N ILE A 69 1.41 30.80 -11.21
CA ILE A 69 0.14 30.07 -11.15
C ILE A 69 -0.33 29.94 -9.70
N THR A 70 0.56 29.58 -8.79
CA THR A 70 0.25 29.43 -7.36
C THR A 70 -0.23 30.74 -6.76
N GLN A 71 0.50 31.84 -6.99
CA GLN A 71 0.14 33.18 -6.51
C GLN A 71 -1.17 33.69 -7.12
N THR A 72 -1.43 33.37 -8.40
CA THR A 72 -2.70 33.69 -9.05
C THR A 72 -3.86 32.91 -8.41
N GLY A 73 -3.65 31.62 -8.14
CA GLY A 73 -4.60 30.77 -7.43
C GLY A 73 -4.92 31.29 -6.03
N ILE A 74 -3.92 31.73 -5.27
CA ILE A 74 -4.10 32.33 -3.94
C ILE A 74 -4.95 33.59 -4.04
N LYS A 75 -4.63 34.50 -4.97
CA LYS A 75 -5.40 35.75 -5.16
C LYS A 75 -6.87 35.46 -5.54
N MET A 76 -7.11 34.51 -6.44
CA MET A 76 -8.46 34.10 -6.81
C MET A 76 -9.20 33.46 -5.62
N GLY A 77 -8.54 32.59 -4.87
CA GLY A 77 -9.09 31.96 -3.67
C GLY A 77 -9.46 32.99 -2.60
N LEU A 78 -8.63 34.00 -2.36
CA LEU A 78 -8.93 35.10 -1.43
C LEU A 78 -10.12 35.94 -1.88
N ALA A 79 -10.27 36.17 -3.19
CA ALA A 79 -11.45 36.87 -3.72
C ALA A 79 -12.74 36.08 -3.47
N MET A 80 -12.68 34.75 -3.41
CA MET A 80 -13.83 33.87 -3.17
C MET A 80 -14.12 33.64 -1.68
N LEU A 81 -13.09 33.41 -0.87
CA LEU A 81 -13.20 33.04 0.55
C LEU A 81 -13.16 34.25 1.50
N GLY A 82 -12.84 35.43 0.97
CA GLY A 82 -12.59 36.65 1.73
C GLY A 82 -11.12 36.83 2.09
N ASP A 83 -10.64 38.08 2.07
CA ASP A 83 -9.25 38.43 2.40
C ASP A 83 -9.02 38.44 3.91
N SER A 84 -9.06 37.25 4.50
CA SER A 84 -8.65 37.00 5.88
C SER A 84 -7.26 36.38 5.93
N ARG A 85 -6.55 36.59 7.04
CA ARG A 85 -5.23 36.00 7.24
C ARG A 85 -5.30 34.46 7.26
N GLU A 86 -6.34 33.91 7.87
CA GLU A 86 -6.60 32.47 7.92
C GLU A 86 -6.84 31.89 6.53
N ALA A 87 -7.65 32.55 5.70
CA ALA A 87 -7.86 32.11 4.31
C ALA A 87 -6.55 32.13 3.52
N ARG A 88 -5.71 33.16 3.70
CA ARG A 88 -4.40 33.23 3.04
C ARG A 88 -3.49 32.08 3.44
N LEU A 89 -3.35 31.82 4.75
CA LEU A 89 -2.51 30.72 5.25
C LEU A 89 -3.01 29.35 4.79
N PHE A 90 -4.33 29.15 4.78
CA PHE A 90 -4.92 27.93 4.26
C PHE A 90 -4.60 27.75 2.77
N LEU A 91 -4.82 28.78 1.96
CA LEU A 91 -4.59 28.73 0.52
C LEU A 91 -3.11 28.53 0.17
N GLU A 92 -2.20 29.15 0.90
CA GLU A 92 -0.75 28.94 0.75
C GLU A 92 -0.38 27.47 0.99
N GLY A 93 -0.81 26.88 2.12
CA GLY A 93 -0.55 25.48 2.41
C GLY A 93 -1.24 24.51 1.43
N PHE A 94 -2.48 24.81 1.05
CA PHE A 94 -3.27 23.99 0.13
C PHE A 94 -2.71 24.03 -1.30
N LEU A 95 -2.47 25.22 -1.86
CA LEU A 95 -2.00 25.40 -3.23
C LEU A 95 -0.51 25.11 -3.41
N HIS A 96 0.27 25.02 -2.32
CA HIS A 96 1.61 24.46 -2.40
C HIS A 96 1.58 22.93 -2.60
N SER A 97 0.53 22.22 -2.16
CA SER A 97 0.49 20.75 -2.27
C SER A 97 -0.40 20.25 -3.40
N PHE A 98 -1.62 20.80 -3.52
CA PHE A 98 -2.63 20.27 -4.42
C PHE A 98 -2.18 20.22 -5.89
N PRO A 99 -1.66 21.29 -6.51
CA PRO A 99 -1.31 21.32 -7.93
C PRO A 99 -0.28 20.26 -8.37
N TYR A 100 0.49 19.71 -7.44
CA TYR A 100 1.50 18.68 -7.73
C TYR A 100 0.90 17.35 -8.20
N PHE A 101 -0.42 17.15 -8.08
CA PHE A 101 -1.08 16.01 -8.71
C PHE A 101 -0.84 15.96 -10.23
N VAL A 102 -0.61 17.11 -10.87
CA VAL A 102 -0.36 17.22 -12.31
C VAL A 102 0.89 16.42 -12.71
N CYS A 103 1.91 16.36 -11.84
CA CYS A 103 3.13 15.58 -12.04
C CYS A 103 2.86 14.07 -12.15
N TYR A 104 1.73 13.59 -11.61
CA TYR A 104 1.35 12.18 -11.63
C TYR A 104 0.40 11.84 -12.80
N LEU A 105 -0.10 12.82 -13.56
CA LEU A 105 -0.94 12.56 -14.72
C LEU A 105 -0.25 11.69 -15.78
N PRO A 106 1.04 11.92 -16.14
CA PRO A 106 1.75 11.04 -17.07
C PRO A 106 1.91 9.61 -16.53
N MET A 107 1.86 9.43 -15.20
CA MET A 107 1.97 8.13 -14.55
C MET A 107 0.64 7.37 -14.50
N ALA A 108 -0.49 8.01 -14.85
CA ALA A 108 -1.82 7.40 -14.75
C ALA A 108 -1.97 6.11 -15.58
N LEU A 109 -1.47 6.11 -16.82
CA LEU A 109 -1.52 4.95 -17.71
C LEU A 109 -0.60 3.81 -17.22
N PRO A 110 0.71 4.05 -16.97
CA PRO A 110 1.57 3.02 -16.39
C PRO A 110 1.05 2.44 -15.06
N SER A 111 0.51 3.31 -14.20
CA SER A 111 -0.12 2.89 -12.93
C SER A 111 -1.30 1.98 -13.20
N MET A 112 -2.20 2.36 -14.11
CA MET A 112 -3.35 1.53 -14.47
C MET A 112 -2.90 0.14 -14.97
N LEU A 113 -1.89 0.06 -15.85
CA LEU A 113 -1.40 -1.21 -16.37
C LEU A 113 -0.77 -2.09 -15.27
N SER A 114 0.05 -1.50 -14.41
CA SER A 114 0.69 -2.21 -13.30
C SER A 114 -0.33 -2.77 -12.30
N PHE A 115 -1.32 -1.95 -11.94
CA PHE A 115 -2.37 -2.32 -10.99
C PHE A 115 -3.37 -3.32 -11.57
N LYS A 116 -3.64 -3.23 -12.87
CA LYS A 116 -4.41 -4.23 -13.60
C LYS A 116 -3.73 -5.60 -13.58
N SER A 117 -2.42 -5.65 -13.86
CA SER A 117 -1.65 -6.89 -13.79
C SER A 117 -1.68 -7.51 -12.38
N LYS A 118 -1.58 -6.67 -11.33
CA LYS A 118 -1.79 -7.09 -9.93
C LYS A 118 -3.17 -7.72 -9.74
N ILE A 119 -4.25 -7.04 -10.12
CA ILE A 119 -5.63 -7.52 -9.94
C ILE A 119 -5.81 -8.88 -10.61
N GLN A 120 -5.41 -9.00 -11.87
CA GLN A 120 -5.54 -10.22 -12.65
C GLN A 120 -4.73 -11.38 -12.05
N GLY A 121 -3.47 -11.15 -11.70
CA GLY A 121 -2.61 -12.16 -11.09
C GLY A 121 -3.11 -12.64 -9.73
N HIS A 122 -3.60 -11.72 -8.90
CA HIS A 122 -4.14 -12.05 -7.57
C HIS A 122 -5.46 -12.82 -7.69
N GLN A 123 -6.35 -12.42 -8.58
CA GLN A 123 -7.60 -13.13 -8.85
C GLN A 123 -7.34 -14.54 -9.39
N LEU A 124 -6.41 -14.69 -10.33
CA LEU A 124 -6.03 -15.98 -10.87
C LEU A 124 -5.52 -16.93 -9.77
N MET A 125 -4.61 -16.46 -8.91
CA MET A 125 -4.09 -17.25 -7.79
C MET A 125 -5.22 -17.73 -6.87
N LEU A 126 -6.09 -16.81 -6.43
CA LEU A 126 -7.20 -17.17 -5.53
C LEU A 126 -8.22 -18.10 -6.19
N HIS A 127 -8.46 -17.93 -7.50
CA HIS A 127 -9.33 -18.80 -8.26
C HIS A 127 -8.75 -20.21 -8.39
N GLN A 128 -7.47 -20.32 -8.79
CA GLN A 128 -6.77 -21.60 -8.90
C GLN A 128 -6.78 -22.39 -7.59
N MET A 129 -6.60 -21.71 -6.44
CA MET A 129 -6.69 -22.36 -5.14
C MET A 129 -8.12 -22.81 -4.82
N ALA A 130 -9.13 -21.98 -5.11
CA ALA A 130 -10.53 -22.29 -4.81
C ALA A 130 -11.06 -23.45 -5.66
N SER A 131 -10.64 -23.56 -6.91
CA SER A 131 -11.02 -24.62 -7.84
C SER A 131 -9.94 -25.71 -7.99
N PHE A 132 -9.00 -25.78 -7.03
CA PHE A 132 -7.84 -26.66 -7.14
C PHE A 132 -8.25 -28.13 -7.21
N ASP A 133 -7.68 -28.87 -8.16
CA ASP A 133 -7.86 -30.31 -8.28
C ASP A 133 -6.57 -30.92 -8.81
N ILE A 134 -5.89 -31.70 -7.96
CA ILE A 134 -4.62 -32.35 -8.30
C ILE A 134 -4.73 -33.25 -9.53
N LYS A 135 -5.88 -33.88 -9.78
CA LYS A 135 -6.08 -34.77 -10.94
C LYS A 135 -6.02 -34.00 -12.27
N LYS A 136 -6.24 -32.69 -12.24
CA LYS A 136 -6.14 -31.80 -13.43
C LYS A 136 -4.74 -31.24 -13.62
N ALA A 137 -3.82 -31.43 -12.67
CA ALA A 137 -2.44 -30.97 -12.82
C ALA A 137 -1.71 -31.75 -13.92
N LYS A 138 -0.88 -31.05 -14.67
CA LYS A 138 -0.04 -31.56 -15.75
C LYS A 138 1.23 -32.17 -15.16
N CYS A 139 1.61 -33.35 -15.65
CA CYS A 139 2.90 -33.94 -15.30
C CYS A 139 3.90 -33.67 -16.42
N SER A 140 5.12 -33.24 -16.08
CA SER A 140 6.18 -33.04 -17.08
C SER A 140 6.49 -34.32 -17.85
N VAL A 141 6.38 -35.46 -17.16
CA VAL A 141 6.49 -36.80 -17.74
C VAL A 141 5.27 -37.60 -17.30
N GLU A 142 4.30 -37.78 -18.19
CA GLU A 142 3.00 -38.39 -17.84
C GLU A 142 3.10 -39.84 -17.33
N SER A 143 4.18 -40.57 -17.64
CA SER A 143 4.44 -41.89 -17.03
C SER A 143 4.63 -41.83 -15.52
N ASP A 144 5.04 -40.67 -14.98
CA ASP A 144 5.34 -40.50 -13.56
C ASP A 144 4.08 -40.12 -12.76
N ARG A 145 2.98 -39.75 -13.43
CA ARG A 145 1.74 -39.33 -12.76
C ARG A 145 1.28 -40.31 -11.69
N PRO A 146 1.19 -41.64 -11.93
CA PRO A 146 0.74 -42.57 -10.91
C PRO A 146 1.64 -42.55 -9.68
N LEU A 147 2.96 -42.43 -9.88
CA LEU A 147 3.95 -42.38 -8.80
C LEU A 147 3.81 -41.08 -7.99
N VAL A 148 3.66 -39.94 -8.66
CA VAL A 148 3.55 -38.64 -7.99
C VAL A 148 2.22 -38.52 -7.23
N GLU A 149 1.11 -38.97 -7.82
CA GLU A 149 -0.19 -39.01 -7.15
C GLU A 149 -0.17 -39.97 -5.95
N GLU A 150 0.53 -41.11 -6.05
CA GLU A 150 0.71 -42.04 -4.93
C GLU A 150 1.50 -41.40 -3.78
N GLN A 151 2.58 -40.66 -4.07
CA GLN A 151 3.33 -39.91 -3.05
C GLN A 151 2.45 -38.87 -2.34
N VAL A 152 1.65 -38.12 -3.08
CA VAL A 152 0.70 -37.17 -2.49
C VAL A 152 -0.34 -37.87 -1.63
N ALA A 153 -0.90 -38.97 -2.12
CA ALA A 153 -1.88 -39.76 -1.37
C ALA A 153 -1.29 -40.29 -0.06
N MET A 154 -0.07 -40.84 -0.07
CA MET A 154 0.61 -41.31 1.14
C MET A 154 0.75 -40.20 2.21
N HIS A 155 0.98 -38.96 1.79
CA HIS A 155 1.08 -37.82 2.71
C HIS A 155 -0.25 -37.41 3.36
N PHE A 156 -1.40 -37.73 2.76
CA PHE A 156 -2.73 -37.31 3.23
C PHE A 156 -3.65 -38.45 3.70
N GLN A 157 -3.09 -39.67 3.79
CA GLN A 157 -3.78 -40.81 4.41
C GLN A 157 -4.04 -40.57 5.91
N PRO A 158 -5.15 -41.11 6.45
CA PRO A 158 -5.46 -40.99 7.87
C PRO A 158 -4.51 -41.89 8.67
N LYS A 159 -3.46 -41.30 9.25
CA LYS A 159 -2.46 -41.90 10.17
C LYS A 159 -2.30 -43.42 10.06
N LEU A 160 -1.44 -43.87 9.14
CA LEU A 160 -0.37 -44.76 9.55
C LEU A 160 0.83 -43.89 9.97
N GLU A 161 1.47 -44.23 11.08
CA GLU A 161 2.76 -43.68 11.48
C GLU A 161 3.84 -44.21 10.52
N THR A 162 3.92 -43.67 9.30
CA THR A 162 4.99 -44.03 8.36
C THR A 162 6.16 -43.08 8.53
N ASP A 163 7.27 -43.63 9.00
CA ASP A 163 8.59 -43.01 9.05
C ASP A 163 9.01 -42.52 7.65
N VAL A 164 9.66 -41.36 7.62
CA VAL A 164 10.11 -40.68 6.41
C VAL A 164 11.12 -41.54 5.64
N ILE A 165 10.78 -41.97 4.43
CA ILE A 165 11.73 -42.64 3.53
C ILE A 165 12.68 -41.57 2.96
N VAL A 166 13.90 -41.51 3.50
CA VAL A 166 15.01 -40.78 2.91
C VAL A 166 15.48 -41.57 1.67
N ALA A 167 15.48 -40.92 0.51
CA ALA A 167 16.02 -41.50 -0.72
C ALA A 167 17.49 -41.94 -0.49
N GLY A 168 17.70 -43.25 -0.39
CA GLY A 168 19.04 -43.85 -0.30
C GLY A 168 19.27 -44.87 0.82
N GLY A 169 18.28 -45.19 1.66
CA GLY A 169 18.46 -46.21 2.68
C GLY A 169 17.18 -46.89 3.13
N SER A 170 17.25 -48.22 3.21
CA SER A 170 16.32 -49.16 3.84
C SER A 170 15.38 -49.94 2.91
N GLU A 171 15.49 -51.26 3.00
CA GLU A 171 14.80 -52.32 2.25
C GLU A 171 13.33 -52.53 2.67
N LEU A 172 12.65 -51.50 3.19
CA LEU A 172 11.25 -51.59 3.57
C LEU A 172 10.44 -50.69 2.64
N ALA A 173 9.84 -51.33 1.64
CA ALA A 173 8.92 -50.70 0.70
C ALA A 173 7.80 -50.00 1.48
N PRO A 174 7.37 -48.79 1.06
CA PRO A 174 6.18 -48.17 1.62
C PRO A 174 5.00 -49.14 1.47
N GLU A 175 4.25 -49.36 2.54
CA GLU A 175 2.99 -50.12 2.47
C GLU A 175 2.11 -49.42 1.43
N ALA A 176 1.85 -50.14 0.34
CA ALA A 176 1.04 -49.67 -0.77
C ALA A 176 -0.32 -49.20 -0.25
N VAL A 177 -0.85 -48.11 -0.82
CA VAL A 177 -2.18 -47.58 -0.46
C VAL A 177 -3.21 -48.72 -0.58
N GLU A 178 -3.72 -49.21 0.56
CA GLU A 178 -4.43 -50.50 0.66
C GLU A 178 -5.77 -50.58 -0.10
N SER A 179 -6.21 -49.53 -0.79
CA SER A 179 -7.35 -49.55 -1.71
C SER A 179 -7.35 -48.33 -2.63
N GLY A 180 -7.77 -48.50 -3.89
CA GLY A 180 -7.98 -47.37 -4.83
C GLY A 180 -8.93 -46.30 -4.28
N ALA A 181 -9.91 -46.69 -3.46
CA ALA A 181 -10.82 -45.75 -2.79
C ALA A 181 -10.13 -44.91 -1.71
N LEU A 182 -9.19 -45.51 -0.94
CA LEU A 182 -8.39 -44.78 0.05
C LEU A 182 -7.44 -43.79 -0.62
N ARG A 183 -6.90 -44.15 -1.80
CA ARG A 183 -6.08 -43.25 -2.61
C ARG A 183 -6.89 -42.03 -3.05
N GLU A 184 -8.08 -42.24 -3.60
CA GLU A 184 -8.94 -41.13 -4.03
C GLU A 184 -9.33 -40.23 -2.87
N GLU A 185 -9.71 -40.80 -1.73
CA GLU A 185 -10.03 -40.02 -0.52
C GLU A 185 -8.83 -39.19 -0.03
N ALA A 186 -7.61 -39.74 -0.06
CA ALA A 186 -6.41 -39.01 0.34
C ALA A 186 -6.10 -37.84 -0.61
N LEU A 187 -6.28 -38.02 -1.92
CA LEU A 187 -6.15 -36.94 -2.91
C LEU A 187 -7.22 -35.85 -2.70
N ASP A 188 -8.45 -36.25 -2.37
CA ASP A 188 -9.54 -35.29 -2.09
C ASP A 188 -9.30 -34.50 -0.80
N ARG A 189 -8.63 -35.10 0.20
CA ARG A 189 -8.16 -34.37 1.40
C ARG A 189 -7.07 -33.37 1.08
N PHE A 190 -6.13 -33.70 0.19
CA PHE A 190 -5.14 -32.74 -0.28
C PHE A 190 -5.80 -31.58 -1.03
N ASN A 191 -6.75 -31.86 -1.92
CA ASN A 191 -7.54 -30.83 -2.59
C ASN A 191 -8.24 -29.91 -1.57
N SER A 192 -8.88 -30.50 -0.57
CA SER A 192 -9.55 -29.76 0.51
C SER A 192 -8.59 -28.90 1.34
N TYR A 193 -7.36 -29.40 1.58
CA TYR A 193 -6.30 -28.66 2.27
C TYR A 193 -5.89 -27.39 1.50
N VAL A 194 -5.71 -27.50 0.18
CA VAL A 194 -5.34 -26.36 -0.68
C VAL A 194 -6.49 -25.35 -0.76
N GLN A 195 -7.71 -25.83 -0.99
CA GLN A 195 -8.91 -25.00 -1.15
C GLN A 195 -9.33 -24.26 0.14
N GLY A 196 -9.04 -24.84 1.31
CA GLY A 196 -9.43 -24.31 2.61
C GLY A 196 -8.25 -23.77 3.42
N PRO A 197 -7.61 -24.59 4.28
CA PRO A 197 -6.54 -24.16 5.19
C PRO A 197 -5.42 -23.33 4.54
N LEU A 198 -4.92 -23.76 3.39
CA LEU A 198 -3.81 -23.06 2.72
C LEU A 198 -4.28 -21.72 2.13
N ARG A 199 -5.42 -21.72 1.43
CA ARG A 199 -6.03 -20.51 0.89
C ARG A 199 -6.36 -19.49 1.97
N SER A 200 -6.90 -19.92 3.10
CA SER A 200 -7.17 -19.04 4.25
C SER A 200 -5.90 -18.41 4.79
N THR A 201 -4.83 -19.21 4.93
CA THR A 201 -3.53 -18.69 5.40
C THR A 201 -2.93 -17.69 4.41
N LEU A 202 -3.07 -17.94 3.11
CA LEU A 202 -2.61 -17.01 2.08
C LEU A 202 -3.38 -15.69 2.14
N LEU A 203 -4.71 -15.73 2.32
CA LEU A 203 -5.54 -14.54 2.50
C LEU A 203 -5.13 -13.75 3.75
N ASP A 204 -4.83 -14.42 4.87
CA ASP A 204 -4.35 -13.76 6.09
C ASP A 204 -2.99 -13.06 5.89
N CYS A 205 -2.12 -13.60 5.04
CA CYS A 205 -0.76 -13.08 4.82
C CYS A 205 -0.69 -11.99 3.75
N ILE A 206 -1.36 -12.17 2.62
CA ILE A 206 -1.25 -11.28 1.43
C ILE A 206 -2.46 -10.35 1.32
N GLY A 207 -3.59 -10.71 1.93
CA GLY A 207 -4.85 -9.96 1.85
C GLY A 207 -5.69 -10.32 0.62
N GLU A 208 -6.85 -9.68 0.54
CA GLU A 208 -7.73 -9.76 -0.63
C GLU A 208 -7.17 -9.01 -1.86
N VAL A 209 -7.83 -9.18 -3.01
CA VAL A 209 -7.44 -8.55 -4.29
C VAL A 209 -7.31 -7.02 -4.19
N HIS A 210 -8.11 -6.37 -3.35
CA HIS A 210 -8.12 -4.92 -3.20
C HIS A 210 -7.30 -4.43 -2.00
N GLU A 211 -6.69 -5.35 -1.25
CA GLU A 211 -5.88 -5.06 -0.10
C GLU A 211 -4.41 -5.04 -0.49
N VAL A 212 -3.70 -4.09 0.11
CA VAL A 212 -2.24 -4.00 0.05
C VAL A 212 -1.81 -3.64 1.47
N PRO A 213 -0.87 -4.39 2.07
CA PRO A 213 -0.31 -4.06 3.36
C PRO A 213 0.17 -2.61 3.43
N PHE A 214 -0.17 -1.92 4.52
CA PHE A 214 0.19 -0.52 4.72
C PHE A 214 1.68 -0.26 4.52
N GLN A 215 2.55 -1.16 5.00
CA GLN A 215 4.00 -1.02 4.84
C GLN A 215 4.43 -1.01 3.37
N LEU A 216 3.78 -1.81 2.52
CA LEU A 216 4.06 -1.81 1.08
C LEU A 216 3.58 -0.52 0.43
N CYS A 217 2.41 -0.01 0.81
CA CYS A 217 1.93 1.28 0.31
C CYS A 217 2.90 2.43 0.70
N SER A 218 3.38 2.45 1.94
CA SER A 218 4.37 3.43 2.39
C SER A 218 5.69 3.29 1.63
N LEU A 219 6.14 2.05 1.37
CA LEU A 219 7.37 1.81 0.62
C LEU A 219 7.28 2.30 -0.83
N CYS A 220 6.14 2.07 -1.49
CA CYS A 220 5.89 2.55 -2.85
C CYS A 220 5.92 4.08 -2.98
N MET A 221 5.53 4.82 -1.93
CA MET A 221 5.49 6.28 -1.87
C MET A 221 6.72 6.90 -1.20
N LEU A 222 7.73 6.07 -0.90
CA LEU A 222 8.93 6.52 -0.20
C LEU A 222 9.67 7.65 -0.94
N PRO A 223 9.85 7.62 -2.29
CA PRO A 223 10.48 8.72 -3.01
C PRO A 223 9.82 10.08 -2.74
N MET A 224 8.51 10.19 -2.94
CA MET A 224 7.76 11.42 -2.68
C MET A 224 7.77 11.80 -1.20
N THR A 225 7.74 10.81 -0.31
CA THR A 225 7.84 11.04 1.13
C THR A 225 9.16 11.73 1.52
N THR A 226 10.26 11.20 0.99
CA THR A 226 11.61 11.74 1.22
C THR A 226 11.81 13.08 0.55
N PHE A 227 11.23 13.29 -0.63
CA PHE A 227 11.27 14.57 -1.31
C PHE A 227 10.53 15.63 -0.50
N ASN A 228 9.28 15.36 -0.09
CA ASN A 228 8.48 16.27 0.72
C ASN A 228 9.05 16.53 2.12
N ALA A 229 10.03 15.75 2.58
CA ALA A 229 10.72 16.06 3.82
C ALA A 229 11.49 17.39 3.73
N THR A 230 11.85 17.87 2.53
CA THR A 230 12.45 19.20 2.35
C THR A 230 11.51 20.31 2.85
N ALA A 231 10.20 20.14 2.70
CA ALA A 231 9.20 21.12 3.15
C ALA A 231 9.18 21.30 4.67
N ILE A 232 9.70 20.35 5.45
CA ILE A 232 9.74 20.41 6.92
C ILE A 232 11.13 20.72 7.48
N ILE A 233 12.16 20.78 6.63
CA ILE A 233 13.53 21.06 7.05
C ILE A 233 13.72 22.58 7.07
N PRO A 234 13.95 23.22 8.23
CA PRO A 234 14.06 24.68 8.32
C PRO A 234 15.13 25.29 7.40
N SER A 235 16.27 24.62 7.21
CA SER A 235 17.34 25.10 6.34
C SER A 235 16.93 25.17 4.87
N ALA A 236 15.92 24.41 4.44
CA ALA A 236 15.41 24.48 3.06
C ALA A 236 14.64 25.79 2.78
N TRP A 237 14.24 26.50 3.84
CA TRP A 237 13.50 27.76 3.75
C TRP A 237 14.38 29.00 3.99
N GLU A 238 15.70 28.82 4.19
CA GLU A 238 16.61 29.95 4.34
C GLU A 238 16.66 30.81 3.08
N GLY A 239 16.49 32.13 3.23
CA GLY A 239 16.41 33.07 2.11
C GLY A 239 15.03 33.16 1.43
N CYS A 240 14.03 32.40 1.87
CA CYS A 240 12.67 32.51 1.35
C CYS A 240 11.98 33.79 1.84
N GLY A 241 11.75 34.76 0.94
CA GLY A 241 11.11 36.05 1.27
C GLY A 241 9.66 35.91 1.78
N THR A 242 8.97 34.84 1.39
CA THR A 242 7.58 34.53 1.72
C THR A 242 7.35 34.28 3.21
N LEU A 243 8.39 33.88 3.97
CA LEU A 243 8.25 33.67 5.41
C LEU A 243 7.83 34.95 6.15
N SER A 244 8.46 36.07 5.77
CA SER A 244 8.17 37.37 6.38
C SER A 244 6.77 37.87 6.05
N THR A 245 6.26 37.59 4.84
CA THR A 245 4.92 37.99 4.39
C THR A 245 3.82 37.18 5.09
N LEU A 246 4.13 35.95 5.52
CA LEU A 246 3.24 35.10 6.31
C LEU A 246 3.30 35.41 7.83
N GLY A 247 4.24 36.27 8.24
CA GLY A 247 4.41 36.72 9.62
C GLY A 247 5.32 35.83 10.46
N TYR A 248 6.20 35.05 9.84
CA TYR A 248 7.24 34.27 10.53
C TYR A 248 8.56 35.03 10.53
N ALA A 249 9.23 35.04 11.68
CA ALA A 249 10.50 35.78 11.85
C ALA A 249 11.73 35.02 11.33
N SER A 250 11.64 33.69 11.27
CA SER A 250 12.74 32.80 10.89
C SER A 250 12.19 31.46 10.40
N PRO A 251 12.90 30.75 9.50
CA PRO A 251 12.60 29.35 9.18
C PRO A 251 12.55 28.43 10.41
N TRP A 252 13.32 28.78 11.45
CA TRP A 252 13.41 28.04 12.70
C TRP A 252 12.30 28.40 13.70
N ASP A 253 11.34 29.24 13.30
CA ASP A 253 10.17 29.54 14.12
C ASP A 253 9.36 28.27 14.35
N TRP A 254 9.25 27.86 15.62
CA TRP A 254 8.50 26.67 16.05
C TRP A 254 7.05 26.69 15.61
N ARG A 255 6.48 27.87 15.41
CA ARG A 255 5.11 28.05 14.91
C ARG A 255 4.99 27.55 13.48
N LEU A 256 6.04 27.64 12.67
CA LEU A 256 6.02 27.15 11.30
C LEU A 256 6.43 25.67 11.23
N TRP A 257 7.59 25.33 11.78
CA TRP A 257 8.17 24.01 11.52
C TRP A 257 7.42 22.87 12.23
N MET A 258 6.87 23.08 13.43
CA MET A 258 6.12 22.02 14.13
C MET A 258 4.81 21.66 13.41
N PRO A 259 3.95 22.61 13.02
CA PRO A 259 2.76 22.29 12.23
C PRO A 259 3.08 21.67 10.87
N SER A 260 4.15 22.11 10.19
CA SER A 260 4.60 21.48 8.95
C SER A 260 5.05 20.03 9.17
N LEU A 261 5.79 19.74 10.25
CA LEU A 261 6.18 18.37 10.62
C LEU A 261 4.95 17.49 10.91
N VAL A 262 3.98 18.01 11.66
CA VAL A 262 2.74 17.29 11.96
C VAL A 262 1.93 17.06 10.69
N ALA A 263 1.81 18.06 9.82
CA ALA A 263 1.13 17.96 8.53
C ALA A 263 1.79 16.90 7.64
N TRP A 264 3.12 16.89 7.56
CA TRP A 264 3.88 15.88 6.84
C TRP A 264 3.58 14.49 7.40
N CYS A 265 3.70 14.27 8.72
CA CYS A 265 3.37 12.98 9.34
C CYS A 265 1.93 12.52 9.05
N LEU A 266 0.96 13.44 9.09
CA LEU A 266 -0.44 13.15 8.78
C LEU A 266 -0.64 12.81 7.31
N ALA A 267 -0.03 13.55 6.38
CA ALA A 267 -0.09 13.24 4.95
C ALA A 267 0.54 11.86 4.66
N GLN A 268 1.66 11.55 5.32
CA GLN A 268 2.35 10.25 5.20
C GLN A 268 1.56 9.06 5.74
N THR A 269 0.68 9.28 6.70
CA THR A 269 -0.08 8.20 7.34
C THR A 269 -1.50 8.08 6.82
N LEU A 270 -2.12 9.19 6.40
CA LEU A 270 -3.54 9.25 6.06
C LEU A 270 -3.82 9.47 4.57
N ALA A 271 -2.94 10.19 3.85
CA ALA A 271 -3.16 10.50 2.44
C ALA A 271 -2.44 9.51 1.52
N TYR A 272 -1.11 9.46 1.58
CA TYR A 272 -0.32 8.72 0.59
C TYR A 272 -0.52 7.19 0.63
N PRO A 273 -0.55 6.50 1.79
CA PRO A 273 -0.72 5.05 1.81
C PRO A 273 -2.10 4.58 1.33
N VAL A 274 -3.09 5.47 1.37
CA VAL A 274 -4.47 5.18 0.98
C VAL A 274 -4.68 5.28 -0.55
N THR A 275 -3.75 5.93 -1.26
CA THR A 275 -3.74 6.06 -2.74
C THR A 275 -3.94 4.72 -3.44
N PHE A 276 -3.11 3.72 -3.11
CA PHE A 276 -3.11 2.45 -3.82
C PHE A 276 -4.33 1.56 -3.52
N PRO A 277 -4.80 1.43 -2.27
CA PRO A 277 -6.07 0.76 -1.99
C PRO A 277 -7.26 1.40 -2.71
N ILE A 278 -7.35 2.73 -2.77
CA ILE A 278 -8.42 3.40 -3.52
C ILE A 278 -8.29 3.10 -5.01
N LEU A 279 -7.07 3.20 -5.57
CA LEU A 279 -6.81 2.92 -6.97
C LEU A 279 -7.21 1.48 -7.35
N LEU A 280 -6.82 0.49 -6.55
CA LEU A 280 -7.18 -0.91 -6.78
C LEU A 280 -8.70 -1.11 -6.78
N ARG A 281 -9.41 -0.52 -5.81
CA ARG A 281 -10.88 -0.64 -5.71
C ARG A 281 -11.57 -0.04 -6.94
N LEU A 282 -11.15 1.15 -7.38
CA LEU A 282 -11.74 1.80 -8.55
C LEU A 282 -11.42 1.05 -9.84
N LEU A 283 -10.18 0.59 -10.02
CA LEU A 283 -9.81 -0.18 -11.21
C LEU A 283 -10.55 -1.52 -11.29
N GLN A 284 -10.72 -2.20 -10.16
CA GLN A 284 -11.53 -3.43 -10.10
C GLN A 284 -13.00 -3.17 -10.46
N GLN A 285 -13.57 -2.04 -10.01
CA GLN A 285 -14.91 -1.63 -10.41
C GLN A 285 -15.00 -1.41 -11.92
N VAL A 286 -14.01 -0.73 -12.51
CA VAL A 286 -13.91 -0.52 -13.97
C VAL A 286 -13.84 -1.85 -14.71
N GLU A 287 -13.03 -2.82 -14.25
CA GLU A 287 -12.94 -4.15 -14.87
C GLU A 287 -14.26 -4.93 -14.76
N SER A 288 -14.97 -4.82 -13.64
CA SER A 288 -16.26 -5.49 -13.44
C SER A 288 -17.42 -4.86 -14.22
N ALA A 289 -17.31 -3.57 -14.59
CA ALA A 289 -18.40 -2.83 -15.21
C ALA A 289 -18.50 -3.05 -16.72
N THR A 290 -17.42 -3.47 -17.38
CA THR A 290 -17.39 -3.62 -18.85
C THR A 290 -16.28 -4.55 -19.30
N GLU A 291 -16.55 -5.36 -20.31
CA GLU A 291 -15.55 -6.20 -21.00
C GLU A 291 -14.82 -5.43 -22.12
N ASN A 292 -15.31 -4.24 -22.50
CA ASN A 292 -14.72 -3.47 -23.60
C ASN A 292 -13.38 -2.85 -23.18
N VAL A 293 -12.29 -3.32 -23.80
CA VAL A 293 -10.91 -2.90 -23.50
C VAL A 293 -10.69 -1.39 -23.63
N CYS A 294 -11.27 -0.74 -24.65
CA CYS A 294 -11.12 0.70 -24.85
C CYS A 294 -11.80 1.49 -23.73
N VAL A 295 -12.98 1.02 -23.29
CA VAL A 295 -13.74 1.63 -22.20
C VAL A 295 -13.02 1.42 -20.88
N GLN A 296 -12.49 0.22 -20.62
CA GLN A 296 -11.66 -0.06 -19.44
C GLN A 296 -10.41 0.82 -19.40
N LEU A 297 -9.73 1.00 -20.54
CA LEU A 297 -8.54 1.85 -20.64
C LEU A 297 -8.88 3.31 -20.33
N LEU A 298 -9.93 3.85 -20.96
CA LEU A 298 -10.34 5.23 -20.76
C LEU A 298 -10.74 5.50 -19.31
N PHE A 299 -11.64 4.70 -18.75
CA PHE A 299 -12.07 4.87 -17.36
C PHE A 299 -10.96 4.54 -16.37
N GLY A 300 -10.08 3.60 -16.68
CA GLY A 300 -8.93 3.26 -15.86
C GLY A 300 -7.96 4.43 -15.72
N ILE A 301 -7.63 5.11 -16.83
CA ILE A 301 -6.80 6.33 -16.81
C ILE A 301 -7.50 7.44 -16.01
N LEU A 302 -8.79 7.68 -16.25
CA LEU A 302 -9.55 8.71 -15.53
C LEU A 302 -9.60 8.43 -14.02
N CYS A 303 -9.78 7.17 -13.62
CA CYS A 303 -9.74 6.77 -12.21
C CYS A 303 -8.35 6.99 -11.61
N SER A 304 -7.27 6.61 -12.30
CA SER A 304 -5.91 6.89 -11.86
C SER A 304 -5.68 8.40 -11.64
N CYS A 305 -6.04 9.24 -12.61
CA CYS A 305 -5.94 10.69 -12.48
C CYS A 305 -6.74 11.22 -11.29
N PHE A 306 -7.98 10.74 -11.12
CA PHE A 306 -8.84 11.12 -10.01
C PHE A 306 -8.22 10.76 -8.65
N VAL A 307 -7.66 9.56 -8.51
CA VAL A 307 -7.05 9.11 -7.25
C VAL A 307 -5.81 9.92 -6.90
N TYR A 308 -4.97 10.25 -7.88
CA TYR A 308 -3.84 11.16 -7.64
C TYR A 308 -4.34 12.55 -7.23
N ALA A 309 -5.29 13.13 -7.95
CA ALA A 309 -5.89 14.42 -7.59
C ALA A 309 -6.48 14.39 -6.16
N TYR A 310 -7.20 13.34 -5.81
CA TYR A 310 -7.77 13.14 -4.46
C TYR A 310 -6.68 13.09 -3.38
N THR A 311 -5.59 12.37 -3.63
CA THR A 311 -4.49 12.21 -2.68
C THR A 311 -3.81 13.55 -2.38
N PHE A 312 -3.48 14.30 -3.42
CA PHE A 312 -2.87 15.64 -3.27
C PHE A 312 -3.86 16.68 -2.74
N PHE A 313 -5.15 16.53 -3.04
CA PHE A 313 -6.20 17.34 -2.43
C PHE A 313 -6.27 17.13 -0.92
N CYS A 314 -6.26 15.86 -0.46
CA CYS A 314 -6.23 15.53 0.96
C CYS A 314 -4.97 16.06 1.64
N SER A 315 -3.80 15.89 1.00
CA SER A 315 -2.54 16.44 1.49
C SER A 315 -2.61 17.97 1.60
N GLY A 316 -3.11 18.66 0.57
CA GLY A 316 -3.31 20.12 0.60
C GLY A 316 -4.24 20.58 1.72
N ILE A 317 -5.32 19.85 2.02
CA ILE A 317 -6.18 20.16 3.17
C ILE A 317 -5.41 20.03 4.48
N ILE A 318 -4.61 18.97 4.64
CA ILE A 318 -3.80 18.73 5.84
C ILE A 318 -2.81 19.89 6.05
N PHE A 319 -2.04 20.25 5.01
CA PHE A 319 -1.07 21.34 5.07
C PHE A 319 -1.73 22.72 5.27
N GLY A 320 -2.81 23.01 4.54
CA GLY A 320 -3.56 24.26 4.70
C GLY A 320 -4.13 24.42 6.12
N CYS A 321 -4.72 23.36 6.68
CA CYS A 321 -5.22 23.38 8.05
C CYS A 321 -4.10 23.56 9.08
N ALA A 322 -2.96 22.89 8.91
CA ALA A 322 -1.81 23.03 9.80
C ALA A 322 -1.26 24.47 9.82
N MET A 323 -1.20 25.13 8.66
CA MET A 323 -0.78 26.53 8.52
C MET A 323 -1.76 27.53 9.17
N VAL A 324 -3.04 27.18 9.30
CA VAL A 324 -4.00 28.01 10.07
C VAL A 324 -3.85 27.78 11.57
N LEU A 325 -3.62 26.53 11.98
CA LEU A 325 -3.48 26.16 13.39
C LEU A 325 -2.20 26.72 14.03
N SER A 326 -1.11 26.85 13.26
CA SER A 326 0.16 27.43 13.70
C SER A 326 0.00 28.81 14.36
N GLN A 327 -0.86 29.66 13.80
CA GLN A 327 -1.05 31.03 14.26
C GLN A 327 -1.98 31.13 15.46
N ARG A 328 -2.94 30.20 15.60
CA ARG A 328 -3.90 30.22 16.72
C ARG A 328 -3.26 29.87 18.06
N GLN A 329 -2.15 29.13 18.06
CA GLN A 329 -1.43 28.81 19.29
C GLN A 329 -0.86 30.05 19.99
N GLU A 330 -0.57 31.14 19.26
CA GLU A 330 -0.10 32.38 19.86
C GLU A 330 -1.18 33.03 20.73
N HIS A 331 -2.42 33.08 20.26
CA HIS A 331 -3.55 33.57 21.06
C HIS A 331 -3.77 32.71 22.32
N VAL A 332 -3.67 31.38 22.21
CA VAL A 332 -3.84 30.47 23.35
C VAL A 332 -2.70 30.62 24.36
N MET A 333 -1.44 30.68 23.91
CA MET A 333 -0.28 30.87 24.79
C MET A 333 -0.27 32.27 25.43
N GLN A 334 -0.66 33.32 24.69
CA GLN A 334 -0.80 34.67 25.25
C GLN A 334 -1.95 34.76 26.26
N LEU A 335 -3.08 34.08 26.01
CA LEU A 335 -4.18 33.96 26.97
C LEU A 335 -3.76 33.18 28.21
N LEU A 336 -3.04 32.07 28.06
CA LEU A 336 -2.52 31.28 29.18
C LEU A 336 -1.46 32.06 29.98
N HIS A 337 -0.60 32.81 29.31
CA HIS A 337 0.39 33.66 29.97
C HIS A 337 -0.27 34.84 30.70
N SER A 338 -1.29 35.46 30.09
CA SER A 338 -2.09 36.53 30.71
C SER A 338 -2.91 36.01 31.89
N ALA A 339 -3.50 34.82 31.78
CA ALA A 339 -4.19 34.14 32.87
C ALA A 339 -3.22 33.81 34.01
N ASN A 340 -2.05 33.24 33.73
CA ASN A 340 -1.03 32.94 34.73
C ASN A 340 -0.52 34.22 35.43
N LYS A 341 -0.36 35.33 34.69
CA LYS A 341 0.00 36.64 35.25
C LYS A 341 -1.13 37.22 36.13
N ALA A 342 -2.39 37.03 35.76
CA ALA A 342 -3.54 37.39 36.58
C ALA A 342 -3.63 36.54 37.86
N PHE A 343 -3.34 35.24 37.79
CA PHE A 343 -3.31 34.35 38.96
C PHE A 343 -2.14 34.67 39.92
N ARG A 344 -0.98 35.10 39.42
CA ARG A 344 0.14 35.57 40.26
C ARG A 344 -0.11 36.93 40.92
N GLY A 345 -1.10 37.70 40.45
CA GLY A 345 -1.49 39.00 41.00
C GLY A 345 -2.51 38.93 42.14
N ILE A 346 -3.01 37.74 42.50
CA ILE A 346 -3.93 37.58 43.63
C ILE A 346 -3.10 37.48 44.92
N PRO A 347 -3.13 38.49 45.81
CA PRO A 347 -2.45 38.39 47.09
C PRO A 347 -3.10 37.26 47.88
N LEU A 348 -2.31 36.21 48.16
CA LEU A 348 -2.65 35.19 49.15
C LEU A 348 -2.87 35.90 50.49
N LYS A 349 -4.13 36.22 50.81
CA LYS A 349 -4.54 36.49 52.18
C LYS A 349 -4.19 35.24 52.97
N ARG A 350 -3.10 35.33 53.75
CA ARG A 350 -2.69 34.34 54.74
C ARG A 350 -3.91 33.95 55.57
N PHE A 351 -4.46 32.77 55.31
CA PHE A 351 -5.26 32.06 56.30
C PHE A 351 -4.28 31.67 57.41
N ARG A 352 -4.28 32.45 58.50
CA ARG A 352 -3.74 31.98 59.78
C ARG A 352 -4.75 30.98 60.33
N VAL A 353 -4.30 29.74 60.50
CA VAL A 353 -4.87 28.80 61.47
C VAL A 353 -4.12 29.01 62.79
#